data_AF-A0A7W1KVK1-F1
#
_entry.id   AF-A0A7W1KVK1-F1
#
_cell.length_a   1.000
_cell.length_b   1.000
_cell.length_c   1.000
_cell.angle_alpha   90.00
_cell.angle_beta   90.00
_cell.angle_gamma   90.00
#
_symmetry.space_group_name_H-M   'P 1'
#
loop_
_entity.id
_entity.type
_entity.pdbx_description
1 polymer ?
#
loop_
_entity_poly.entity_id
_entity_poly.type
_entity_poly.pdbx_seq_one_letter_code
_entity_poly.pdbx_strand_id
1 'polypeptide(L)'
;MSTNMEIATGTFDDLTPATASYACLPLPEAFTWAVCASRVEAGEWYLVAFRSIHREGADERMLEEYDLRAAEEAAQAPGFVHYYRGPVTSSRECLSFCIWESRDDARTASRGPRHIEAI
;
A
#
# COMPACT_ATOMS: atom_id res chain seq x y z
N MET A 1 8.21 -4.11 -35.86
CA MET A 1 7.09 -4.77 -35.16
C MET A 1 7.35 -4.57 -33.68
N SER A 2 6.77 -3.52 -33.09
CA SER A 2 6.93 -3.25 -31.67
C SER A 2 5.91 -4.09 -30.93
N THR A 3 6.37 -5.11 -30.22
CA THR A 3 5.55 -5.90 -29.31
C THR A 3 5.14 -4.97 -28.18
N ASN A 4 3.86 -4.63 -28.09
CA ASN A 4 3.28 -4.05 -26.88
C ASN A 4 3.50 -5.08 -25.77
N MET A 5 4.45 -4.80 -24.88
CA MET A 5 4.59 -5.52 -23.64
C MET A 5 3.42 -5.07 -22.76
N GLU A 6 2.32 -5.83 -22.79
CA GLU A 6 1.32 -5.77 -21.73
C GLU A 6 2.07 -6.00 -20.43
N ILE A 7 2.25 -4.93 -19.65
CA ILE A 7 2.73 -5.05 -18.29
C ILE A 7 1.65 -5.86 -17.58
N ALA A 8 1.97 -7.10 -17.23
CA ALA A 8 1.07 -7.94 -16.45
C ALA A 8 0.71 -7.17 -15.18
N THR A 9 -0.54 -6.70 -15.12
CA THR A 9 -1.07 -5.96 -13.99
C THR A 9 -1.12 -6.92 -12.80
N GLY A 10 -0.44 -6.57 -11.72
CA GLY A 10 -0.47 -7.32 -10.48
C GLY A 10 -1.89 -7.44 -9.94
N THR A 11 -2.12 -8.45 -9.11
CA THR A 11 -3.43 -8.85 -8.59
C THR A 11 -4.29 -7.69 -8.06
N PHE A 12 -3.64 -6.73 -7.39
CA PHE A 12 -4.31 -5.62 -6.69
C PHE A 12 -4.00 -4.24 -7.29
N ASP A 13 -3.37 -4.17 -8.46
CA ASP A 13 -2.88 -2.91 -9.03
C ASP A 13 -4.01 -1.95 -9.48
N ASP A 14 -5.23 -2.45 -9.66
CA ASP A 14 -6.41 -1.64 -10.01
C ASP A 14 -7.18 -1.12 -8.78
N LEU A 15 -6.69 -1.40 -7.56
CA LEU A 15 -7.29 -0.86 -6.35
C LEU A 15 -7.18 0.66 -6.34
N THR A 16 -8.33 1.30 -6.19
CA THR A 16 -8.44 2.77 -6.11
C THR A 16 -9.36 3.16 -4.97
N PRO A 17 -9.19 4.36 -4.38
CA PRO A 17 -10.10 4.91 -3.39
C PRO A 17 -11.55 4.94 -3.92
N ALA A 18 -12.49 4.42 -3.15
CA ALA A 18 -13.90 4.45 -3.51
C ALA A 18 -14.50 5.87 -3.41
N THR A 19 -13.94 6.71 -2.53
CA THR A 19 -14.39 8.09 -2.30
C THR A 19 -13.21 9.02 -1.95
N ALA A 20 -13.46 10.33 -1.94
CA ALA A 20 -12.49 11.31 -1.44
C ALA A 20 -12.18 11.19 0.07
N SER A 21 -13.06 10.54 0.84
CA SER A 21 -12.92 10.33 2.29
C SER A 21 -12.36 8.96 2.66
N TYR A 22 -11.82 8.20 1.68
CA TYR A 22 -11.36 6.82 1.86
C TYR A 22 -10.45 6.61 3.07
N ALA A 23 -9.58 7.58 3.38
CA ALA A 23 -8.63 7.51 4.49
C ALA A 23 -9.29 7.40 5.88
N CYS A 24 -10.57 7.74 5.99
CA CYS A 24 -11.36 7.69 7.22
C CYS A 24 -12.41 6.56 7.21
N LEU A 25 -12.58 5.84 6.09
CA LEU A 25 -13.54 4.74 5.97
C LEU A 25 -12.96 3.42 6.47
N PRO A 26 -13.80 2.47 6.93
CA PRO A 26 -13.41 1.08 7.10
C PRO A 26 -12.79 0.53 5.81
N LEU A 27 -11.72 -0.28 5.91
CA LEU A 27 -11.00 -0.77 4.73
C LEU A 27 -11.90 -1.41 3.66
N PRO A 28 -12.88 -2.28 4.00
CA PRO A 28 -13.77 -2.87 2.99
C PRO A 28 -14.59 -1.87 2.19
N GLU A 29 -14.81 -0.67 2.74
CA GLU A 29 -15.57 0.42 2.12
C GLU A 29 -14.66 1.48 1.47
N ALA A 30 -13.39 1.51 1.86
CA ALA A 30 -12.45 2.55 1.43
C ALA A 30 -11.97 2.35 -0.02
N PHE A 31 -11.97 1.12 -0.55
CA PHE A 31 -11.39 0.80 -1.85
C PHE A 31 -12.31 -0.05 -2.72
N THR A 32 -12.02 -0.05 -4.02
CA THR A 32 -12.73 -0.80 -5.07
C THR A 32 -12.39 -2.30 -5.09
N TRP A 33 -12.40 -2.98 -3.93
CA TRP A 33 -11.99 -4.39 -3.80
C TRP A 33 -12.64 -5.35 -4.81
N ALA A 34 -13.91 -5.12 -5.13
CA ALA A 34 -14.66 -5.93 -6.08
C ALA A 34 -14.07 -5.92 -7.51
N VAL A 35 -13.33 -4.87 -7.89
CA VAL A 35 -12.66 -4.77 -9.20
C VAL A 35 -11.55 -5.83 -9.34
N CYS A 36 -10.84 -6.12 -8.25
CA CYS A 36 -9.76 -7.11 -8.23
C CYS A 36 -10.25 -8.52 -7.91
N ALA A 37 -11.43 -8.67 -7.30
CA ALA A 37 -11.95 -9.96 -6.82
C ALA A 37 -12.06 -11.04 -7.90
N SER A 38 -12.27 -10.68 -9.17
CA SER A 38 -12.33 -11.64 -10.28
C SER A 38 -10.97 -12.17 -10.74
N ARG A 39 -9.88 -11.54 -10.30
CA ARG A 39 -8.49 -11.88 -10.67
C ARG A 39 -7.77 -12.71 -9.61
N VAL A 40 -8.43 -12.95 -8.48
CA VAL A 40 -7.89 -13.73 -7.36
C VAL A 40 -8.65 -15.02 -7.19
N GLU A 41 -7.91 -16.09 -6.94
CA GLU A 41 -8.51 -17.28 -6.34
C GLU A 41 -8.90 -16.99 -4.89
N ALA A 42 -9.90 -17.72 -4.40
CA ALA A 42 -10.29 -17.62 -3.00
C ALA A 42 -9.11 -18.04 -2.11
N GLY A 43 -8.72 -17.15 -1.20
CA GLY A 43 -7.59 -17.34 -0.30
C GLY A 43 -7.63 -16.35 0.85
N GLU A 44 -6.59 -16.40 1.68
CA GLU A 44 -6.39 -15.45 2.77
C GLU A 44 -5.12 -14.64 2.51
N TRP A 45 -5.21 -13.33 2.74
CA TRP A 45 -4.07 -12.42 2.70
C TRP A 45 -4.01 -11.64 4.01
N TYR A 46 -2.81 -11.21 4.38
CA TYR A 46 -2.59 -10.35 5.53
C TYR A 46 -2.38 -8.90 5.10
N LEU A 47 -3.23 -8.00 5.57
CA LEU A 47 -3.15 -6.58 5.26
C LEU A 47 -2.62 -5.80 6.46
N VAL A 48 -1.63 -4.94 6.24
CA VAL A 48 -1.14 -3.95 7.20
C VAL A 48 -1.56 -2.57 6.72
N ALA A 49 -2.35 -1.86 7.52
CA ALA A 49 -2.85 -0.53 7.19
C ALA A 49 -2.16 0.54 8.01
N PHE A 50 -1.70 1.58 7.34
CA PHE A 50 -1.08 2.76 7.93
C PHE A 50 -2.04 3.93 7.80
N ARG A 51 -2.63 4.35 8.91
CA ARG A 51 -3.47 5.55 8.97
C ARG A 51 -2.74 6.66 9.70
N SER A 52 -2.58 7.80 9.05
CA SER A 52 -1.86 8.94 9.60
C SER A 52 -2.61 10.24 9.36
N ILE A 53 -2.28 11.25 10.16
CA ILE A 53 -2.64 12.64 9.94
C ILE A 53 -1.34 13.43 9.93
N HIS A 54 -0.99 14.03 8.79
CA HIS A 54 0.26 14.78 8.67
C HIS A 54 0.18 16.06 9.50
N ARG A 55 1.25 16.38 10.22
CA ARG A 55 1.32 17.62 11.01
C ARG A 55 1.42 18.83 10.09
N GLU A 56 0.94 19.97 10.56
CA GLU A 56 1.08 21.21 9.82
C GLU A 56 2.58 21.58 9.78
N GLY A 57 3.09 21.89 8.59
CA GLY A 57 4.51 22.17 8.38
C GLY A 57 5.41 20.93 8.38
N ALA A 58 4.86 19.71 8.29
CA ALA A 58 5.66 18.52 8.06
C ALA A 58 6.44 18.63 6.74
N ASP A 59 7.65 18.07 6.70
CA ASP A 59 8.41 17.95 5.45
C ASP A 59 7.84 16.80 4.62
N GLU A 60 6.85 17.12 3.79
CA GLU A 60 6.15 16.14 2.94
C GLU A 60 7.11 15.39 2.02
N ARG A 61 8.17 16.04 1.54
CA ARG A 61 9.17 15.41 0.67
C ARG A 61 9.97 14.36 1.43
N MET A 62 10.36 14.66 2.68
CA MET A 62 11.04 13.70 3.55
C MET A 62 10.13 12.52 3.89
N LEU A 63 8.86 12.77 4.20
CA LEU A 63 7.88 11.70 4.47
C LEU A 63 7.70 10.78 3.25
N GLU A 64 7.54 11.36 2.06
CA GLU A 64 7.45 10.59 0.81
C GLU A 64 8.72 9.78 0.54
N GLU A 65 9.90 10.36 0.77
CA GLU A 65 11.18 9.68 0.57
C GLU A 65 11.33 8.45 1.49
N TYR A 66 10.99 8.58 2.78
CA TYR A 66 11.05 7.47 3.72
C TYR A 66 10.03 6.38 3.40
N ASP A 67 8.80 6.76 3.06
CA ASP A 67 7.74 5.82 2.67
C ASP A 67 8.15 5.01 1.42
N LEU A 68 8.65 5.69 0.39
CA LEU A 68 9.13 5.06 -0.84
C LEU A 68 10.26 4.06 -0.57
N ARG A 69 11.26 4.45 0.24
CA ARG A 69 12.39 3.56 0.58
C ARG A 69 11.94 2.32 1.35
N ALA A 70 11.00 2.47 2.28
CA ALA A 70 10.45 1.35 3.04
C ALA A 70 9.60 0.43 2.14
N ALA A 71 8.78 1.01 1.25
CA ALA A 71 7.98 0.26 0.28
C ALA A 71 8.84 -0.51 -0.73
N GLU A 72 9.91 0.11 -1.26
CA GLU A 72 10.88 -0.54 -2.14
C GLU A 72 11.58 -1.71 -1.46
N GLU A 73 11.97 -1.55 -0.19
CA GLU A 73 12.54 -2.64 0.62
C GLU A 73 11.53 -3.77 0.84
N ALA A 74 10.28 -3.44 1.19
CA ALA A 74 9.20 -4.42 1.36
C ALA A 74 8.92 -5.18 0.06
N ALA A 75 8.95 -4.52 -1.09
CA ALA A 75 8.68 -5.12 -2.39
C ALA A 75 9.70 -6.20 -2.80
N GLN A 76 10.88 -6.23 -2.16
CA GLN A 76 11.88 -7.28 -2.37
C GLN A 76 11.76 -8.43 -1.36
N ALA A 77 10.88 -8.33 -0.37
CA ALA A 77 10.73 -9.33 0.67
C ALA A 77 9.85 -10.51 0.22
N PRO A 78 10.13 -11.74 0.68
CA PRO A 78 9.24 -12.88 0.48
C PRO A 78 7.82 -12.58 0.99
N GLY A 79 6.82 -13.11 0.28
CA GLY A 79 5.41 -12.97 0.65
C GLY A 79 4.82 -11.57 0.45
N PHE A 80 5.56 -10.60 -0.09
CA PHE A 80 5.00 -9.30 -0.48
C PHE A 80 4.09 -9.47 -1.71
N VAL A 81 2.88 -8.91 -1.64
CA VAL A 81 1.90 -9.01 -2.73
C VAL A 81 1.67 -7.67 -3.40
N HIS A 82 1.40 -6.63 -2.62
CA HIS A 82 1.05 -5.31 -3.18
C HIS A 82 1.27 -4.21 -2.14
N TYR A 83 1.60 -3.00 -2.61
CA TYR A 83 1.59 -1.78 -1.81
C TYR A 83 0.73 -0.72 -2.47
N TYR A 84 -0.24 -0.21 -1.73
CA TYR A 84 -1.00 0.96 -2.11
C TYR A 84 -0.50 2.17 -1.32
N ARG A 85 0.05 3.15 -2.05
CA ARG A 85 0.46 4.44 -1.49
C ARG A 85 -0.70 5.42 -1.53
N GLY A 86 -1.29 5.72 -0.38
CA GLY A 86 -2.40 6.66 -0.29
C GLY A 86 -1.95 8.10 -0.50
N PRO A 87 -2.65 8.89 -1.33
CA PRO A 87 -2.44 10.33 -1.35
C PRO A 87 -2.97 10.97 -0.06
N VAL A 88 -2.28 11.99 0.42
CA VAL A 88 -2.73 12.83 1.54
C VAL A 88 -4.00 13.59 1.11
N THR A 89 -5.05 13.52 1.92
CA THR A 89 -6.31 14.25 1.69
C THR A 89 -6.15 15.74 1.97
N SER A 90 -7.14 16.53 1.55
CA SER A 90 -7.21 17.96 1.91
C SER A 90 -7.22 18.22 3.42
N SER A 91 -7.65 17.24 4.21
CA SER A 91 -7.69 17.30 5.68
C SER A 91 -6.43 16.73 6.32
N ARG A 92 -5.39 16.45 5.52
CA ARG A 92 -4.09 15.87 5.92
C ARG A 92 -4.16 14.41 6.39
N GLU A 93 -5.26 13.71 6.17
CA GLU A 93 -5.32 12.27 6.44
C GLU A 93 -4.62 11.49 5.32
N CYS A 94 -4.03 10.35 5.66
CA CYS A 94 -3.47 9.44 4.69
C CYS A 94 -3.79 8.00 5.09
N LEU A 95 -4.08 7.16 4.09
CA LEU A 95 -4.22 5.72 4.26
C LEU A 95 -3.41 5.00 3.18
N SER A 96 -2.30 4.43 3.60
CA SER A 96 -1.53 3.47 2.81
C SER A 96 -1.71 2.06 3.38
N PHE A 97 -1.49 1.03 2.57
CA PHE A 97 -1.46 -0.34 3.06
C PHE A 97 -0.58 -1.24 2.21
N CYS A 98 -0.07 -2.32 2.80
CA CYS A 98 0.54 -3.43 2.08
C CYS A 98 -0.23 -4.73 2.31
N ILE A 99 -0.22 -5.58 1.30
CA ILE A 99 -0.82 -6.91 1.30
C ILE A 99 0.31 -7.93 1.25
N TRP A 100 0.18 -8.95 2.09
CA TRP A 100 1.15 -10.03 2.27
C TRP A 100 0.45 -11.38 2.18
N GLU A 101 1.21 -12.41 1.80
CA GLU A 101 0.76 -13.80 1.87
C GLU A 101 0.53 -14.24 3.32
N SER A 102 1.33 -13.74 4.26
CA SER A 102 1.19 -14.08 5.68
C SER A 102 1.53 -12.92 6.63
N ARG A 103 1.06 -13.06 7.87
CA ARG A 103 1.44 -12.15 8.97
C ARG A 103 2.92 -12.21 9.29
N ASP A 104 3.54 -13.38 9.18
CA ASP A 104 4.93 -13.58 9.56
C ASP A 104 5.88 -12.93 8.54
N ASP A 105 5.54 -12.96 7.26
CA ASP A 105 6.25 -12.24 6.21
C ASP A 105 6.22 -10.72 6.45
N ALA A 106 5.02 -10.18 6.69
CA ALA A 106 4.84 -8.76 7.00
C ALA A 106 5.67 -8.31 8.22
N ARG A 107 5.66 -9.12 9.29
CA ARG A 107 6.43 -8.82 10.50
C ARG A 107 7.93 -8.90 10.26
N THR A 108 8.39 -9.83 9.45
CA THR A 108 9.80 -9.97 9.12
C THR A 108 10.29 -8.79 8.28
N ALA A 109 9.53 -8.42 7.25
CA ALA A 109 9.84 -7.27 6.39
C ALA A 109 9.87 -5.94 7.16
N SER A 110 8.95 -5.73 8.10
CA SER A 110 8.88 -4.50 8.93
C SER A 110 10.11 -4.23 9.80
N ARG A 111 11.06 -5.17 9.88
CA ARG A 111 12.31 -5.04 10.64
C ARG A 111 13.50 -4.64 9.76
N GLY A 112 13.28 -4.39 8.47
CA GLY A 112 14.32 -3.95 7.56
C GLY A 112 14.90 -2.57 7.92
N PRO A 113 16.14 -2.28 7.52
CA PRO A 113 16.79 -1.01 7.84
C PRO A 113 16.02 0.21 7.34
N ARG A 114 15.34 0.15 6.17
CA ARG A 114 14.55 1.30 5.68
C ARG A 114 13.29 1.54 6.52
N HIS A 115 12.66 0.47 7.01
CA HIS A 115 11.53 0.60 7.95
C HIS A 115 11.97 1.20 9.29
N ILE A 116 13.14 0.82 9.81
CA ILE A 116 13.69 1.36 11.06
C ILE A 116 14.01 2.86 10.92
N GLU A 117 14.50 3.28 9.75
CA GLU A 117 14.82 4.67 9.45
C GLU A 117 13.57 5.56 9.35
N ALA A 118 12.41 4.99 9.02
CA ALA A 118 11.14 5.70 8.80
C ALA A 118 10.29 5.89 10.07
N ILE A 119 10.84 5.64 11.26
CA ILE A 119 10.18 5.81 12.59
C ILE A 119 10.54 7.15 13.20
#